data_AF-A0A7X9AG76-F1
#
_entry.id   AF-A0A7X9AG76-F1
#
_cell.length_a   1.000
_cell.length_b   1.000
_cell.length_c   1.000
_cell.angle_alpha   90.00
_cell.angle_beta   90.00
_cell.angle_gamma   90.00
#
_symmetry.space_group_name_H-M   'P 1'
#
loop_
_entity.id
_entity.type
_entity.pdbx_description
1 polymer ?
#
loop_
_entity_poly.entity_id
_entity_poly.type
_entity_poly.pdbx_seq_one_letter_code
_entity_poly.pdbx_strand_id
1 'polypeptide(L)'
;MKRPRPRGLSLLEVLLAILLVFMAASCLLGVFGSGQGLALRGREYSIATLLAENLMEELLACPLEDVSPGTGEHSEPYRGYTWEVVLHD
;
A
#
# COMPACT_ATOMS: atom_id res chain seq x y z
N MET A 1 43.55 -35.76 -35.54
CA MET A 1 43.00 -34.49 -35.01
C MET A 1 41.52 -34.69 -34.68
N LYS A 2 41.12 -34.64 -33.40
CA LYS A 2 39.70 -34.74 -33.00
C LYS A 2 39.05 -33.37 -33.15
N ARG A 3 38.05 -33.23 -34.03
CA ARG A 3 37.27 -31.98 -34.17
C ARG A 3 36.43 -31.76 -32.90
N PRO A 4 36.37 -30.54 -32.34
CA PRO A 4 35.49 -30.24 -31.22
C PRO A 4 34.03 -30.39 -31.67
N ARG A 5 33.22 -31.10 -30.89
CA ARG A 5 31.77 -31.20 -31.13
C ARG A 5 31.14 -29.81 -30.93
N PRO A 6 30.22 -29.38 -31.81
CA PRO A 6 29.48 -28.14 -31.57
C PRO A 6 28.69 -28.29 -30.26
N ARG A 7 29.02 -27.45 -29.27
CA ARG A 7 28.27 -27.31 -28.02
C ARG A 7 27.07 -26.39 -28.31
N GLY A 8 26.04 -26.94 -28.94
CA GLY A 8 24.75 -26.28 -29.06
C GLY A 8 23.95 -26.44 -27.77
N LEU A 9 23.08 -25.47 -27.49
CA LEU A 9 22.10 -25.59 -26.42
C LEU A 9 21.16 -26.75 -26.72
N SER A 10 20.93 -27.60 -25.73
CA SER A 10 19.89 -28.62 -25.81
C SER A 10 18.52 -27.95 -25.86
N LEU A 11 17.57 -28.55 -26.59
CA LEU A 11 16.17 -28.13 -26.54
C LEU A 11 15.62 -28.14 -25.10
N LEU A 12 16.12 -29.06 -24.27
CA LEU A 12 15.81 -29.12 -22.85
C LEU A 12 16.36 -27.91 -22.07
N GLU A 13 17.57 -27.44 -22.40
CA GLU A 13 18.15 -26.24 -21.75
C GLU A 13 17.36 -24.98 -22.11
N VAL A 14 16.94 -24.84 -23.37
CA VAL A 14 16.11 -23.71 -23.80
C VAL A 14 14.76 -23.73 -23.09
N LEU A 15 14.12 -24.90 -22.99
CA LEU A 15 12.82 -25.05 -22.34
C LEU A 15 12.92 -24.80 -20.83
N LEU A 16 14.01 -25.25 -20.20
CA LEU A 16 14.31 -24.97 -18.79
C LEU A 16 14.55 -23.47 -18.56
N ALA A 17 15.31 -22.80 -19.42
CA ALA A 17 15.56 -21.37 -19.30
C ALA A 17 14.25 -20.56 -19.40
N ILE A 18 13.38 -20.91 -20.34
CA ILE A 18 12.05 -20.28 -20.48
C ILE A 18 11.21 -20.52 -19.23
N LEU A 19 11.18 -21.75 -18.69
CA LEU A 19 10.46 -22.08 -17.47
C LEU A 19 10.92 -21.21 -16.29
N LEU A 20 12.24 -21.06 -16.12
CA LEU A 20 12.81 -20.23 -15.04
C LEU A 20 12.44 -18.76 -15.20
N VAL A 21 12.46 -18.23 -16.42
CA VAL A 21 12.04 -16.85 -16.70
C VAL A 21 10.56 -16.65 -16.34
N PHE A 22 9.69 -17.59 -16.72
CA PHE A 22 8.27 -17.52 -16.37
C PHE A 22 8.04 -17.56 -14.86
N MET A 23 8.72 -18.47 -14.14
CA MET A 23 8.63 -18.52 -12.68
C MET A 23 9.08 -17.23 -12.01
N ALA A 24 10.20 -16.66 -12.46
CA ALA A 24 10.70 -15.38 -11.95
C ALA A 24 9.70 -14.24 -12.21
N ALA A 25 9.15 -14.16 -13.43
CA ALA A 25 8.15 -13.16 -13.80
C ALA A 25 6.87 -13.29 -12.96
N SER A 26 6.36 -14.51 -12.74
CA SER A 26 5.19 -14.75 -11.90
C SER A 26 5.44 -14.34 -10.45
N CYS A 27 6.62 -14.63 -9.91
CA CYS A 27 7.00 -14.21 -8.56
C CYS A 27 7.01 -12.68 -8.44
N LEU A 28 7.66 -12.00 -9.38
CA LEU A 28 7.71 -10.54 -9.42
C LEU A 28 6.30 -9.94 -9.50
N LEU A 29 5.45 -10.43 -10.40
CA LEU A 29 4.07 -9.94 -10.53
C LEU A 29 3.27 -10.07 -9.23
N GLY A 30 3.44 -11.18 -8.50
CA GLY A 30 2.81 -11.36 -7.18
C GLY A 30 3.30 -10.33 -6.14
N VAL A 31 4.60 -10.04 -6.12
CA VAL A 31 5.19 -9.03 -5.23
C VAL A 31 4.73 -7.62 -5.61
N PHE A 32 4.67 -7.28 -6.90
CA PHE A 32 4.16 -5.99 -7.36
C PHE A 32 2.68 -5.80 -7.05
N GLY A 33 1.86 -6.86 -7.19
CA GLY A 33 0.45 -6.81 -6.84
C GLY A 33 0.22 -6.53 -5.35
N SER A 34 0.95 -7.23 -4.47
CA SER A 34 0.87 -7.02 -3.02
C SER A 34 1.42 -5.65 -2.58
N GLY A 35 2.53 -5.20 -3.17
CA GLY A 35 3.14 -3.90 -2.86
C GLY A 35 2.22 -2.71 -3.14
N GLN A 36 1.43 -2.75 -4.22
CA GLN A 36 0.45 -1.69 -4.52
C GLN A 36 -0.65 -1.59 -3.48
N GLY A 37 -1.15 -2.73 -2.98
CA GLY A 37 -2.16 -2.74 -1.91
C GLY A 37 -1.63 -2.14 -0.61
N LEU A 38 -0.37 -2.43 -0.27
CA LEU A 38 0.28 -1.83 0.90
C LEU A 38 0.47 -0.31 0.73
N ALA A 39 0.88 0.15 -0.45
CA ALA A 39 1.05 1.58 -0.73
C ALA A 39 -0.28 2.34 -0.61
N LEU A 40 -1.39 1.75 -1.11
CA LEU A 40 -2.72 2.34 -1.01
C LEU A 40 -3.15 2.47 0.46
N ARG A 41 -3.02 1.40 1.25
CA ARG A 41 -3.31 1.44 2.70
C ARG A 41 -2.43 2.43 3.45
N GLY A 42 -1.14 2.49 3.11
CA GLY A 42 -0.22 3.46 3.69
C GLY A 42 -0.68 4.90 3.44
N ARG A 43 -1.17 5.19 2.22
CA ARG A 43 -1.75 6.50 1.90
C ARG A 43 -3.02 6.77 2.71
N GLU A 44 -3.93 5.79 2.82
CA GLU A 44 -5.16 5.92 3.60
C GLU A 44 -4.87 6.23 5.08
N TYR A 45 -3.93 5.49 5.69
CA TYR A 45 -3.51 5.75 7.06
C TYR A 45 -2.90 7.13 7.23
N SER A 46 -1.97 7.53 6.36
CA SER A 46 -1.36 8.86 6.43
C SER A 46 -2.40 9.98 6.35
N ILE A 47 -3.40 9.84 5.46
CA ILE A 47 -4.49 10.83 5.35
C ILE A 47 -5.34 10.84 6.61
N ALA A 48 -5.76 9.67 7.10
CA ALA A 48 -6.57 9.57 8.31
C ALA A 48 -5.86 10.18 9.52
N THR A 49 -4.56 9.93 9.69
CA THR A 49 -3.75 10.50 10.78
C THR A 49 -3.66 12.02 10.67
N LEU A 50 -3.40 12.56 9.48
CA LEU A 50 -3.34 14.01 9.27
C LEU A 50 -4.69 14.69 9.57
N LEU A 51 -5.80 14.07 9.16
CA LEU A 51 -7.13 14.59 9.44
C LEU A 51 -7.46 14.58 10.93
N ALA A 52 -7.08 13.51 11.63
CA ALA A 52 -7.24 13.42 13.08
C ALA A 52 -6.39 14.47 13.81
N GLU A 53 -5.15 14.70 13.38
CA GLU A 53 -4.27 15.74 13.92
C GLU A 53 -4.87 17.14 13.72
N ASN A 54 -5.33 17.46 12.52
CA ASN A 54 -6.00 18.74 12.25
C ASN A 54 -7.23 18.95 13.13
N LEU A 55 -8.08 17.92 13.27
CA LEU A 55 -9.28 18.00 14.12
C LEU A 55 -8.90 18.20 15.59
N MET A 56 -7.84 17.54 16.06
CA MET A 56 -7.33 17.71 17.41
C MET A 56 -6.81 19.14 17.62
N GLU A 57 -6.07 19.72 16.66
CA GLU A 57 -5.63 21.11 16.73
C GLU A 57 -6.81 22.10 16.78
N GLU A 58 -7.86 21.87 15.99
CA GLU A 58 -9.09 22.66 16.03
C GLU A 58 -9.76 22.60 17.41
N LEU A 59 -9.87 21.42 18.00
CA LEU A 59 -10.46 21.23 19.33
C LEU A 59 -9.61 21.86 20.44
N LEU A 60 -8.28 21.80 20.33
CA LEU A 60 -7.36 22.44 21.28
C LEU A 60 -7.41 23.97 21.22
N ALA A 61 -7.83 24.54 20.09
CA ALA A 61 -8.01 25.97 19.94
C ALA A 61 -9.31 26.49 20.61
N CYS A 62 -10.26 25.61 20.90
CA CYS A 62 -11.52 25.93 21.58
C CYS A 62 -11.41 25.76 23.11
N PRO A 63 -12.16 26.54 23.90
CA PRO A 63 -12.33 26.26 25.33
C PRO A 63 -12.90 24.86 25.54
N LEU A 64 -12.43 24.16 26.57
CA LEU A 64 -12.84 22.78 26.87
C LEU A 64 -14.36 22.64 27.05
N GLU A 65 -15.01 23.70 27.54
CA GLU A 65 -16.46 23.77 27.77
C GLU A 65 -17.30 23.75 26.47
N ASP A 66 -16.69 24.13 25.34
CA ASP A 66 -17.33 24.16 24.02
C ASP A 66 -17.02 22.90 23.18
N VAL A 67 -16.19 21.98 23.69
CA VAL A 67 -15.87 20.72 23.02
C VAL A 67 -17.01 19.73 23.24
N SER A 68 -17.82 19.51 22.19
CA SER A 68 -18.84 18.46 22.20
C SER A 68 -18.28 17.17 21.61
N PRO A 69 -18.47 16.01 22.28
CA PRO A 69 -18.19 14.72 21.67
C PRO A 69 -19.18 14.50 20.51
N GLY A 70 -18.76 13.77 19.49
CA GLY A 70 -19.56 13.58 18.29
C GLY A 70 -18.87 12.76 17.22
N THR A 71 -19.62 12.44 16.17
CA THR A 71 -19.15 11.74 14.98
C THR A 71 -19.56 12.51 13.74
N GLY A 72 -18.71 12.53 12.72
CA GLY A 72 -19.02 13.18 11.45
C GLY A 72 -18.23 12.61 10.28
N GLU A 73 -18.50 13.14 9.10
CA GLU A 73 -17.78 12.81 7.87
C GLU A 73 -17.02 14.05 7.39
N HIS A 74 -15.82 13.86 6.86
CA HIS A 74 -15.09 14.95 6.22
C HIS A 74 -15.73 15.34 4.88
N SER A 75 -15.71 16.63 4.58
CA SER A 75 -16.13 17.16 3.29
C SER A 75 -15.05 16.93 2.21
N GLU A 76 -15.39 17.24 0.95
CA GLU A 76 -14.43 17.17 -0.15
C GLU A 76 -13.16 17.99 0.15
N PRO A 77 -11.95 17.45 -0.11
CA PRO A 77 -11.64 16.26 -0.93
C PRO A 77 -11.55 14.92 -0.15
N TYR A 78 -11.91 14.90 1.13
CA TYR A 78 -11.72 13.74 2.02
C TYR A 78 -13.01 12.97 2.29
N ARG A 79 -13.95 13.02 1.35
CA ARG A 79 -15.22 12.29 1.44
C ARG A 79 -14.96 10.78 1.65
N GLY A 80 -15.69 10.16 2.56
CA GLY A 80 -15.51 8.77 2.97
C GLY A 80 -14.59 8.56 4.18
N TYR A 81 -13.90 9.60 4.67
CA TYR A 81 -13.25 9.56 5.99
C TYR A 81 -14.24 10.05 7.05
N THR A 82 -14.43 9.26 8.11
CA THR A 82 -15.26 9.63 9.26
C THR A 82 -14.40 9.89 10.48
N TRP A 83 -14.83 10.84 11.30
CA TRP A 83 -14.18 11.18 12.56
C TRP A 83 -15.12 10.91 13.73
N GLU A 84 -14.51 10.64 14.89
CA GLU A 84 -15.18 10.44 16.16
C GLU A 84 -14.37 11.13 17.26
N VAL A 85 -15.04 11.91 18.10
CA VAL A 85 -14.47 12.60 19.25
C VAL A 85 -15.15 12.08 20.49
N VAL A 86 -14.36 11.53 21.41
CA VAL A 86 -14.82 11.02 22.70
C VAL A 86 -14.09 11.79 23.79
N LEU A 87 -14.86 12.34 24.73
CA LEU A 87 -14.31 12.92 25.95
C LEU A 87 -14.12 11.81 26.98
N HIS A 88 -12.93 11.75 27.56
CA HIS A 88 -12.64 10.90 28.71
C HIS A 88 -12.59 11.78 29.97
N ASP A 89 -13.26 11.32 31.03
CA ASP A 89 -13.27 11.96 32.37
C ASP A 89 -11.87 12.03 32.99
#